data_AF-A0A434SHB8-F1
#
_entry.id   AF-A0A434SHB8-F1
#
_cell.length_a   1.000
_cell.length_b   1.000
_cell.length_c   1.000
_cell.angle_alpha   90.00
_cell.angle_beta   90.00
_cell.angle_gamma   90.00
#
_symmetry.space_group_name_H-M   'P 1'
#
loop_
_entity.id
_entity.type
_entity.pdbx_description
1 polymer ?
#
loop_
_entity_poly.entity_id
_entity_poly.type
_entity_poly.pdbx_seq_one_letter_code
_entity_poly.pdbx_strand_id
1 'polypeptide(L)'
;MKKFQKISTEHVYNVGLTEYPGALIVNKRFSNIPQGTPIFMFNWAEDSIIRERVFVAADKQAKYELFPDELPGKPGDKGPMN
;
A
#
# COMPACT_ATOMS: atom_id res chain seq x y z
N MET A 1 19.70 -0.69 20.42
CA MET A 1 18.40 -1.35 20.64
C MET A 1 18.40 -2.44 21.71
N LYS A 2 19.46 -3.25 21.91
CA LYS A 2 19.49 -4.30 22.97
C LYS A 2 19.13 -3.79 24.39
N LYS A 3 19.68 -2.64 24.81
CA LYS A 3 19.37 -2.02 26.11
C LYS A 3 17.89 -1.63 26.24
N PHE A 4 17.31 -1.06 25.18
CA PHE A 4 15.89 -0.70 25.15
C PHE A 4 15.00 -1.94 25.26
N GLN A 5 15.28 -2.99 24.49
CA GLN A 5 14.49 -4.23 24.51
C GLN A 5 14.49 -4.87 25.91
N LYS A 6 15.65 -4.92 26.57
CA LYS A 6 15.78 -5.44 27.93
C LYS A 6 14.91 -4.65 28.92
N ILE A 7 15.04 -3.32 28.92
CA ILE A 7 14.26 -2.45 29.83
C ILE A 7 12.75 -2.56 29.55
N SER A 8 12.34 -2.51 28.28
CA SER A 8 10.92 -2.58 27.89
C SER A 8 10.24 -3.87 28.32
N THR A 9 10.94 -5.00 28.15
CA THR A 9 10.41 -6.34 28.48
C THR A 9 10.49 -6.67 29.98
N GLU A 10 11.59 -6.32 30.68
CA GLU A 10 11.71 -6.54 32.14
C GLU A 10 10.70 -5.71 32.95
N HIS A 11 10.33 -4.51 32.47
CA HIS A 11 9.36 -3.64 33.13
C HIS A 11 7.95 -3.69 32.54
N VAL A 12 7.68 -4.63 31.61
CA VAL A 12 6.35 -4.87 31.03
C VAL A 12 5.68 -3.59 30.52
N TYR A 13 6.42 -2.77 29.76
CA TYR A 13 5.87 -1.54 29.16
C TYR A 13 4.67 -1.84 28.24
N ASN A 14 4.64 -3.04 27.65
CA ASN A 14 3.51 -3.62 26.95
C ASN A 14 3.47 -5.14 27.24
N VAL A 15 2.29 -5.75 27.13
CA VAL A 15 2.13 -7.21 27.21
C VAL A 15 1.96 -7.77 25.79
N GLY A 16 2.97 -8.49 25.31
CA GLY A 16 2.90 -9.15 24.00
C GLY A 16 1.84 -10.25 23.99
N LEU A 17 1.00 -10.29 22.95
CA LEU A 17 -0.04 -11.32 22.79
C LEU A 17 0.40 -12.43 21.83
N THR A 18 0.74 -12.08 20.60
CA THR A 18 1.27 -12.98 19.57
C THR A 18 1.91 -12.16 18.45
N GLU A 19 2.79 -12.76 17.66
CA GLU A 19 3.37 -12.16 16.46
C GLU A 19 3.31 -13.17 15.29
N TYR A 20 3.05 -12.68 14.08
CA TYR A 20 2.95 -13.51 12.88
C TYR A 20 3.23 -12.69 11.61
N PRO A 21 3.66 -13.33 10.51
CA PRO A 21 3.85 -12.65 9.23
C PRO A 21 2.52 -12.45 8.50
N GLY A 22 2.38 -11.32 7.81
CA GLY A 22 1.33 -11.11 6.81
C GLY A 22 1.86 -11.12 5.38
N ALA A 23 0.96 -11.15 4.40
CA ALA A 23 1.30 -11.34 2.99
C ALA A 23 0.65 -10.28 2.09
N LEU A 24 1.41 -9.82 1.10
CA LEU A 24 0.94 -8.89 0.07
C LEU A 24 0.25 -9.67 -1.06
N ILE A 25 -1.00 -9.33 -1.35
CA ILE A 25 -1.77 -9.91 -2.46
C ILE A 25 -2.08 -8.79 -3.46
N VAL A 26 -1.62 -8.97 -4.70
CA VAL A 26 -1.84 -8.01 -5.79
C VAL A 26 -2.37 -8.75 -7.01
N ASN A 27 -3.25 -8.10 -7.79
CA ASN A 27 -3.75 -8.68 -9.03
C ASN A 27 -2.60 -8.88 -10.04
N LYS A 28 -2.57 -10.05 -10.68
CA LYS A 28 -1.46 -10.47 -11.58
C LYS A 28 -1.23 -9.58 -12.81
N ARG A 29 -2.17 -8.69 -13.14
CA ARG A 29 -2.03 -7.78 -14.29
C ARG A 29 -1.07 -6.61 -14.04
N PHE A 30 -0.80 -6.28 -12.79
CA PHE A 30 0.04 -5.13 -12.44
C PHE A 30 1.52 -5.45 -12.64
N SER A 31 2.16 -4.61 -13.44
CA SER A 31 3.60 -4.58 -13.64
C SER A 31 4.26 -3.61 -12.65
N ASN A 32 5.57 -3.75 -12.48
CA ASN A 32 6.40 -2.87 -11.65
C ASN A 32 6.14 -2.96 -10.13
N ILE A 33 5.64 -4.09 -9.64
CA ILE A 33 5.58 -4.38 -8.20
C ILE A 33 6.96 -4.88 -7.74
N PRO A 34 7.64 -4.21 -6.80
CA PRO A 34 8.92 -4.68 -6.28
C PRO A 34 8.80 -6.06 -5.64
N GLN A 35 9.76 -6.94 -5.91
CA GLN A 35 9.72 -8.30 -5.37
C GLN A 35 9.95 -8.28 -3.85
N GLY A 36 9.12 -9.01 -3.11
CA GLY A 36 9.30 -9.19 -1.67
C GLY A 36 8.90 -7.98 -0.82
N THR A 37 8.11 -7.05 -1.36
CA THR A 37 7.60 -5.90 -0.58
C THR A 37 6.88 -6.39 0.69
N PRO A 38 7.36 -6.01 1.90
CA PRO A 38 6.68 -6.34 3.14
C PRO A 38 5.38 -5.55 3.25
N ILE A 39 4.35 -6.13 3.87
CA ILE A 39 3.08 -5.42 4.08
C ILE A 39 3.23 -4.24 5.06
N PHE A 40 4.19 -4.32 5.98
CA PHE A 40 4.44 -3.29 6.99
C PHE A 40 5.90 -3.37 7.47
N MET A 41 6.67 -2.31 7.25
CA MET A 41 8.05 -2.20 7.76
C MET A 41 8.43 -0.74 8.06
N PHE A 42 8.52 0.12 7.04
CA PHE A 42 8.67 1.57 7.19
C PHE A 42 7.32 2.29 7.11
N ASN A 43 6.49 1.86 6.17
CA ASN A 43 5.06 2.18 6.08
C ASN A 43 4.34 0.94 5.49
N TRP A 44 3.04 1.06 5.25
CA TRP A 44 2.25 0.04 4.58
C TRP A 44 2.71 -0.22 3.14
N ALA A 45 2.34 -1.38 2.59
CA ALA A 45 2.69 -1.76 1.22
C ALA A 45 2.12 -0.80 0.16
N GLU A 46 0.99 -0.14 0.42
CA GLU A 46 0.38 0.86 -0.47
C GLU A 46 1.31 2.03 -0.78
N ASP A 47 2.18 2.40 0.16
CA ASP A 47 3.26 3.35 -0.04
C ASP A 47 4.48 2.65 -0.65
N SER A 48 4.86 1.51 -0.06
CA SER A 48 6.10 0.80 -0.41
C SER A 48 6.17 0.27 -1.85
N ILE A 49 5.03 0.06 -2.52
CA ILE A 49 4.99 -0.31 -3.96
C ILE A 49 5.02 0.89 -4.90
N ILE A 50 4.92 2.13 -4.39
CA ILE A 50 4.89 3.38 -5.15
C ILE A 50 3.79 3.34 -6.23
N ARG A 51 2.52 3.42 -5.78
CA ARG A 51 1.32 3.17 -6.63
C ARG A 51 1.27 4.01 -7.90
N GLU A 52 1.80 5.24 -7.87
CA GLU A 52 1.92 6.15 -9.00
C GLU A 52 2.93 5.69 -10.08
N ARG A 53 3.76 4.68 -9.80
CA ARG A 53 4.67 4.03 -10.75
C ARG A 53 4.19 2.65 -11.21
N VAL A 54 3.08 2.15 -10.70
CA VAL A 54 2.50 0.86 -11.08
C VAL A 54 1.72 1.04 -12.39
N PHE A 55 1.83 0.08 -13.31
CA PHE A 55 1.09 0.13 -14.58
C PHE A 55 0.58 -1.25 -14.99
N VAL A 56 -0.30 -1.28 -15.98
CA VAL A 56 -0.78 -2.51 -16.64
C VAL A 56 -0.43 -2.41 -18.12
N ALA A 57 0.17 -3.45 -18.69
CA ALA A 57 0.47 -3.52 -20.12
C ALA A 57 -0.80 -3.36 -20.96
N ALA A 58 -0.71 -2.69 -22.12
CA ALA A 58 -1.88 -2.27 -22.90
C ALA A 58 -2.82 -3.44 -23.28
N ASP A 59 -2.26 -4.60 -23.60
CA ASP A 59 -2.98 -5.84 -23.92
C ASP A 59 -3.67 -6.51 -22.71
N LYS A 60 -3.38 -6.06 -21.49
CA LYS A 60 -3.92 -6.58 -20.22
C LYS A 60 -4.75 -5.57 -19.46
N GLN A 61 -4.94 -4.36 -20.00
CA GLN A 61 -5.78 -3.33 -19.40
C GLN A 61 -7.26 -3.74 -19.51
N ALA A 62 -7.99 -3.53 -18.43
CA ALA A 62 -9.42 -3.78 -18.37
C ALA A 62 -10.17 -2.44 -18.27
N LYS A 63 -11.41 -2.41 -18.77
CA LYS A 63 -12.23 -1.19 -18.85
C LYS A 63 -13.02 -0.99 -17.55
N TYR A 64 -12.34 -0.53 -16.51
CA TYR A 64 -12.93 -0.31 -15.17
C TYR A 64 -13.14 1.16 -14.81
N GLU A 65 -12.73 2.11 -15.65
CA GLU A 65 -12.92 3.54 -15.41
C GLU A 65 -14.41 3.89 -15.38
N LEU A 66 -14.86 4.53 -14.30
CA LEU A 66 -16.24 5.05 -14.18
C LEU A 66 -16.41 6.41 -14.85
N PHE A 67 -15.31 7.16 -14.98
CA PHE A 67 -15.23 8.50 -15.58
C PHE A 67 -14.06 8.52 -16.57
N PRO A 68 -14.15 7.80 -17.70
CA PRO A 68 -13.10 7.80 -18.71
C PRO A 68 -12.98 9.19 -19.35
N ASP A 69 -11.76 9.60 -19.68
CA ASP A 69 -11.45 10.89 -20.33
C ASP A 69 -11.88 12.15 -19.54
N GLU A 70 -12.08 12.03 -18.23
CA GLU A 70 -12.40 13.15 -17.33
C GLU A 70 -11.30 13.43 -16.29
N LEU A 71 -11.21 14.67 -15.82
CA LEU A 71 -10.32 15.14 -14.75
C LEU A 71 -11.10 15.62 -13.52
N PRO A 72 -10.48 15.69 -12.33
CA PRO A 72 -11.12 16.27 -11.15
C PRO A 72 -11.51 17.74 -11.35
N GLY A 73 -12.75 18.09 -10.99
CA GLY A 73 -13.21 19.48 -10.91
C GLY A 73 -12.68 20.24 -9.70
N LYS A 74 -13.12 21.50 -9.53
CA LYS A 74 -12.66 22.32 -8.39
C LYS A 74 -13.22 21.79 -7.07
N PRO A 75 -12.52 22.02 -5.94
CA PRO A 75 -13.03 21.67 -4.62
C PRO A 75 -14.41 22.31 -4.37
N GLY A 76 -15.41 21.49 -4.03
CA GLY A 76 -16.79 21.93 -3.77
C GLY A 76 -17.73 21.95 -4.98
N ASP A 77 -17.21 21.72 -6.20
CA ASP A 77 -18.05 21.56 -7.40
C ASP A 77 -18.71 20.16 -7.44
N LYS A 78 -19.50 19.92 -8.50
CA LYS A 78 -20.34 18.72 -8.65
C LYS A 78 -19.59 17.42 -8.92
N GLY A 79 -18.28 17.46 -9.19
CA GLY A 79 -17.46 16.28 -9.45
C GLY A 79 -16.49 16.46 -10.61
N PRO A 80 -16.20 15.38 -11.37
CA PRO A 80 -15.26 15.40 -12.49
C PRO A 80 -15.76 16.22 -13.69
N MET A 81 -14.84 16.57 -14.60
CA MET A 81 -15.03 17.44 -15.76
C MET A 81 -14.25 16.93 -16.98
N ASN A 82 -14.75 17.18 -18.18
CA ASN A 82 -14.10 16.84 -19.46
C ASN A 82 -13.33 18.01 -20.09
#